data_AF-A0A7X5QFI2-F1
#
_entry.id   AF-A0A7X5QFI2-F1
#
_cell.length_a   1.000
_cell.length_b   1.000
_cell.length_c   1.000
_cell.angle_alpha   90.00
_cell.angle_beta   90.00
_cell.angle_gamma   90.00
#
_symmetry.space_group_name_H-M   'P 1'
#
loop_
_entity.id
_entity.type
_entity.pdbx_description
1 polymer ?
#
loop_
_entity_poly.entity_id
_entity_poly.type
_entity_poly.pdbx_seq_one_letter_code
_entity_poly.pdbx_strand_id
1 'polypeptide(L)'
;MAVIHIKFNVRYEQQENITPNVALIDLFHITRQIDIFLGQKKNWFLKGYSRKDALKHIVFDELGPTEVAIKSFEKDYKKNFPALINGIWDGEKDELDSGIDYFKSSTSRSNWVWLILNLAADTSQLNLSRLIDLVKYLATSRDFPYIQVETNGYTLKGKQVFPDRLSVGWMLYQPRIID
;
A
#
# COMPACT_ATOMS: atom_id res chain seq x y z
N MET A 1 -20.96 5.75 11.94
CA MET A 1 -19.56 5.36 12.19
C MET A 1 -18.69 6.40 11.53
N ALA A 2 -17.75 7.01 12.26
CA ALA A 2 -16.85 8.00 11.67
C ALA A 2 -15.61 7.28 11.12
N VAL A 3 -15.29 7.55 9.85
CA VAL A 3 -14.19 6.90 9.14
C VAL A 3 -13.06 7.89 8.95
N ILE A 4 -11.83 7.42 9.10
CA ILE A 4 -10.64 8.16 8.75
C ILE A 4 -9.92 7.43 7.62
N HIS A 5 -9.62 8.17 6.56
CA HIS A 5 -8.79 7.66 5.47
C HIS A 5 -7.34 7.92 5.82
N ILE A 6 -6.54 6.87 5.88
CA ILE A 6 -5.13 6.91 6.20
C ILE A 6 -4.37 6.46 4.96
N LYS A 7 -3.49 7.31 4.46
CA LYS A 7 -2.66 7.02 3.31
C LYS A 7 -1.21 6.88 3.74
N PHE A 8 -0.61 5.75 3.40
CA PHE A 8 0.81 5.51 3.52
C PHE A 8 1.46 5.68 2.15
N ASN A 9 2.37 6.63 2.02
CA ASN A 9 3.26 6.77 0.88
C ASN A 9 4.63 6.22 1.30
N VAL A 10 4.94 5.00 0.86
CA VAL A 10 6.19 4.30 1.20
C VAL A 10 7.10 4.29 -0.02
N ARG A 11 8.32 4.80 0.12
CA ARG A 11 9.35 4.77 -0.92
C ARG A 11 10.61 4.14 -0.37
N TYR A 12 11.16 3.17 -1.09
CA TYR A 12 12.35 2.45 -0.62
C TYR A 12 13.14 1.89 -1.81
N GLU A 13 14.37 1.50 -1.55
CA GLU A 13 15.21 0.83 -2.54
C GLU A 13 15.08 -0.69 -2.36
N GLN A 14 15.13 -1.43 -3.46
CA GLN A 14 15.13 -2.90 -3.42
C GLN A 14 16.24 -3.44 -4.30
N GLN A 15 17.17 -4.19 -3.71
CA GLN A 15 18.37 -4.66 -4.41
C GLN A 15 18.05 -5.64 -5.55
N GLU A 16 17.01 -6.46 -5.37
CA GLU A 16 16.62 -7.50 -6.33
C GLU A 16 15.67 -6.99 -7.43
N ASN A 17 15.66 -7.71 -8.55
CA ASN A 17 14.70 -7.47 -9.62
C ASN A 17 13.28 -7.77 -9.15
N ILE A 18 12.45 -6.73 -9.09
CA ILE A 18 11.06 -6.85 -8.67
C ILE A 18 10.21 -7.35 -9.84
N THR A 19 9.52 -8.46 -9.61
CA THR A 19 8.51 -9.03 -10.52
C THR A 19 7.12 -8.91 -9.89
N PRO A 20 6.04 -9.07 -10.66
CA PRO A 20 4.68 -9.12 -10.09
C PRO A 20 4.53 -10.16 -8.98
N ASN A 21 5.11 -11.35 -9.13
CA ASN A 21 5.04 -12.39 -8.11
C ASN A 21 5.77 -11.98 -6.80
N VAL A 22 6.96 -11.38 -6.89
CA VAL A 22 7.67 -10.86 -5.71
C VAL A 22 6.86 -9.76 -5.02
N ALA A 23 6.28 -8.84 -5.80
CA ALA A 23 5.43 -7.79 -5.25
C ALA A 23 4.17 -8.37 -4.58
N LEU A 24 3.52 -9.39 -5.16
CA LEU A 24 2.37 -10.04 -4.57
C LEU A 24 2.71 -10.75 -3.25
N ILE A 25 3.86 -11.41 -3.15
CA ILE A 25 4.31 -12.05 -1.91
C ILE A 25 4.56 -10.99 -0.82
N ASP A 26 5.22 -9.88 -1.15
CA ASP A 26 5.40 -8.76 -0.19
C ASP A 26 4.03 -8.20 0.25
N LEU A 27 3.13 -7.95 -0.69
CA LEU A 27 1.78 -7.47 -0.39
C LEU A 27 1.01 -8.46 0.50
N PHE A 28 1.15 -9.76 0.30
CA PHE A 28 0.53 -10.77 1.16
C PHE A 28 0.94 -10.65 2.64
N HIS A 29 2.22 -10.33 2.89
CA HIS A 29 2.68 -10.08 4.27
C HIS A 29 2.19 -8.73 4.80
N ILE A 30 2.18 -7.69 3.96
CA ILE A 30 1.67 -6.37 4.33
C ILE A 30 0.18 -6.42 4.69
N THR A 31 -0.65 -7.12 3.92
CA THR A 31 -2.10 -7.22 4.18
C THR A 31 -2.40 -7.87 5.52
N ARG A 32 -1.59 -8.84 5.95
CA ARG A 32 -1.68 -9.41 7.32
C ARG A 32 -1.36 -8.39 8.41
N GLN A 33 -0.40 -7.50 8.18
CA GLN A 33 -0.10 -6.40 9.11
C GLN A 33 -1.22 -5.34 9.11
N ILE A 34 -1.83 -5.10 7.95
CA ILE A 34 -3.02 -4.24 7.83
C ILE A 34 -4.19 -4.84 8.61
N ASP A 35 -4.41 -6.16 8.55
CA ASP A 35 -5.47 -6.82 9.31
C ASP A 35 -5.29 -6.62 10.82
N ILE A 36 -4.05 -6.76 11.32
CA ILE A 36 -3.71 -6.47 12.72
C ILE A 36 -4.00 -5.01 13.04
N PHE A 37 -3.55 -4.08 12.19
CA PHE A 37 -3.76 -2.65 12.36
C PHE A 37 -5.25 -2.29 12.45
N LEU A 38 -6.06 -2.75 11.49
CA LEU A 38 -7.49 -2.50 11.43
C LEU A 38 -8.29 -3.30 12.46
N GLY A 39 -7.69 -4.33 13.07
CA GLY A 39 -8.37 -5.23 14.01
C GLY A 39 -9.39 -6.16 13.36
N GLN A 40 -9.32 -6.33 12.04
CA GLN A 40 -10.23 -7.17 11.26
C GLN A 40 -9.53 -7.74 10.03
N LYS A 41 -9.87 -8.97 9.66
CA LYS A 41 -9.35 -9.62 8.44
C LYS A 41 -10.03 -9.03 7.21
N LYS A 42 -9.25 -8.60 6.22
CA LYS A 42 -9.73 -8.12 4.91
C LYS A 42 -9.52 -9.16 3.82
N ASN A 43 -10.46 -9.21 2.88
CA ASN A 43 -10.26 -9.90 1.61
C ASN A 43 -9.80 -8.89 0.58
N TRP A 44 -8.85 -9.27 -0.27
CA TRP A 44 -8.33 -8.39 -1.31
C TRP A 44 -8.69 -8.95 -2.68
N PHE A 45 -9.12 -8.07 -3.58
CA PHE A 45 -9.63 -8.42 -4.91
C PHE A 45 -8.87 -7.68 -6.00
N LEU A 46 -8.83 -8.28 -7.19
CA LEU A 46 -8.42 -7.58 -8.40
C LEU A 46 -9.46 -6.50 -8.75
N LYS A 47 -9.01 -5.44 -9.43
CA LYS A 47 -9.93 -4.52 -10.10
C LYS A 47 -10.60 -5.22 -11.29
N GLY A 48 -11.77 -4.73 -11.67
CA GLY A 48 -12.53 -5.27 -12.80
C GLY A 48 -13.40 -4.19 -13.42
N TYR A 49 -14.03 -4.51 -14.56
CA TYR A 49 -14.86 -3.55 -15.30
C TYR A 49 -16.14 -3.15 -14.55
N SER A 50 -16.60 -4.01 -13.64
CA SER A 50 -17.74 -3.75 -12.76
C SER A 50 -17.45 -4.31 -11.38
N ARG A 51 -18.18 -3.84 -10.36
CA ARG A 51 -18.09 -4.38 -8.99
C ARG A 51 -18.34 -5.88 -8.95
N LYS A 52 -19.39 -6.35 -9.65
CA LYS A 52 -19.72 -7.79 -9.73
C LYS A 52 -18.58 -8.61 -10.32
N ASP A 53 -17.81 -8.02 -11.22
CA ASP A 53 -16.66 -8.67 -11.85
C ASP A 53 -15.44 -8.67 -10.93
N ALA A 54 -15.11 -7.51 -10.35
CA ALA A 54 -13.99 -7.32 -9.43
C ALA A 54 -14.08 -8.26 -8.20
N LEU A 55 -15.28 -8.45 -7.65
CA LEU A 55 -15.50 -9.32 -6.48
C LEU A 55 -15.31 -10.83 -6.76
N LYS A 56 -15.09 -11.26 -8.00
CA LYS A 56 -14.86 -12.68 -8.33
C LYS A 56 -13.42 -13.12 -8.13
N HIS A 57 -12.47 -12.19 -8.16
CA HIS A 57 -11.06 -12.51 -8.29
C HIS A 57 -10.31 -12.12 -7.03
N ILE A 58 -10.28 -13.05 -6.07
CA ILE A 58 -9.53 -12.91 -4.82
C ILE A 58 -8.02 -12.95 -5.11
N VAL A 59 -7.29 -12.01 -4.52
CA VAL A 59 -5.84 -11.84 -4.69
C VAL A 59 -5.05 -12.78 -3.78
N PHE A 60 -5.49 -12.94 -2.53
CA PHE A 60 -4.80 -13.75 -1.53
C PHE A 60 -5.72 -14.79 -0.91
N ASP A 61 -5.24 -16.01 -0.79
CA ASP A 61 -5.83 -17.06 0.04
C ASP A 61 -5.03 -17.25 1.35
N GLU A 62 -5.21 -18.37 2.04
CA GLU A 62 -4.49 -18.63 3.30
C GLU A 62 -2.99 -18.91 3.10
N LEU A 63 -2.61 -19.40 1.93
CA LEU A 63 -1.25 -19.81 1.59
C LEU A 63 -0.46 -18.68 0.91
N GLY A 64 -1.11 -17.78 0.19
CA GLY A 64 -0.43 -16.68 -0.49
C GLY A 64 -1.23 -16.05 -1.63
N PRO A 65 -0.54 -15.45 -2.62
CA PRO A 65 -1.17 -14.96 -3.83
C PRO A 65 -1.82 -16.10 -4.63
N THR A 66 -3.04 -15.88 -5.11
CA THR A 66 -3.74 -16.86 -5.95
C THR A 66 -3.15 -16.93 -7.35
N GLU A 67 -3.25 -18.10 -7.99
CA GLU A 67 -2.76 -18.27 -9.37
C GLU A 67 -3.44 -17.30 -10.35
N VAL A 68 -4.71 -16.97 -10.12
CA VAL A 68 -5.46 -16.00 -10.92
C VAL A 68 -4.85 -14.60 -10.80
N ALA A 69 -4.47 -14.17 -9.59
CA ALA A 69 -3.85 -12.88 -9.37
C ALA A 69 -2.46 -12.79 -10.00
N ILE A 70 -1.64 -13.83 -9.83
CA ILE A 70 -0.31 -13.91 -10.44
C ILE A 70 -0.41 -13.78 -11.96
N LYS A 71 -1.25 -14.62 -12.59
CA LYS A 71 -1.44 -14.58 -14.06
C LYS A 71 -1.95 -13.23 -14.55
N SER A 72 -2.86 -12.59 -13.80
CA SER A 72 -3.41 -11.29 -14.18
C SER A 72 -2.31 -10.22 -14.23
N PHE A 73 -1.51 -10.09 -13.18
CA PHE A 73 -0.46 -9.06 -13.14
C PHE A 73 0.73 -9.41 -14.04
N GLU A 74 1.06 -10.68 -14.23
CA GLU A 74 2.09 -11.10 -15.18
C GLU A 74 1.70 -10.82 -16.64
N LYS A 75 0.43 -10.99 -16.99
CA LYS A 75 -0.07 -10.70 -18.34
C LYS A 75 0.06 -9.21 -18.70
N ASP A 76 -0.22 -8.33 -17.73
CA ASP A 76 -0.16 -6.88 -17.94
C ASP A 76 1.26 -6.31 -17.72
N TYR A 77 2.15 -7.11 -17.15
CA TYR A 77 3.52 -6.70 -16.84
C TYR A 77 4.33 -6.42 -18.11
N LYS A 78 4.96 -5.25 -18.12
CA LYS A 78 5.92 -4.84 -19.14
C LYS A 78 7.21 -4.47 -18.42
N LYS A 79 8.33 -5.10 -18.77
CA LYS A 79 9.63 -4.95 -18.10
C LYS A 79 10.07 -3.49 -17.88
N ASN A 80 9.72 -2.60 -18.79
CA ASN A 80 10.10 -1.18 -18.75
C ASN A 80 8.94 -0.25 -18.31
N PHE A 81 7.85 -0.81 -17.79
CA PHE A 81 6.71 -0.06 -17.28
C PHE A 81 6.74 -0.02 -15.75
N PRO A 82 6.57 1.16 -15.13
CA PRO A 82 6.61 1.33 -13.67
C PRO A 82 5.66 0.44 -12.87
N ALA A 83 4.50 0.15 -13.44
CA ALA A 83 3.38 -0.34 -12.66
C ALA A 83 3.44 -1.87 -12.56
N LEU A 84 3.58 -2.39 -11.33
CA LEU A 84 3.69 -3.83 -11.05
C LEU A 84 2.35 -4.40 -10.61
N ILE A 85 1.74 -3.78 -9.59
CA ILE A 85 0.42 -4.15 -9.07
C ILE A 85 -0.45 -2.89 -9.12
N ASN A 86 -1.31 -2.81 -10.13
CA ASN A 86 -2.14 -1.63 -10.40
C ASN A 86 -3.45 -1.68 -9.62
N GLY A 87 -3.32 -1.76 -8.31
CA GLY A 87 -4.44 -1.64 -7.40
C GLY A 87 -5.13 -2.95 -7.14
N ILE A 88 -4.98 -3.42 -5.92
CA ILE A 88 -5.88 -4.36 -5.27
C ILE A 88 -6.77 -3.58 -4.30
N TRP A 89 -7.96 -4.08 -4.02
CA TRP A 89 -8.92 -3.39 -3.15
C TRP A 89 -9.69 -4.37 -2.28
N ASP A 90 -10.28 -3.89 -1.18
CA ASP A 90 -10.87 -4.75 -0.16
C ASP A 90 -12.34 -5.14 -0.39
N GLY A 91 -12.94 -4.72 -1.51
CA GLY A 91 -14.31 -5.09 -1.89
C GLY A 91 -15.41 -4.23 -1.24
N GLU A 92 -15.04 -3.29 -0.36
CA GLU A 92 -15.98 -2.46 0.40
C GLU A 92 -16.71 -1.43 -0.45
N LYS A 93 -17.70 -0.73 0.12
CA LYS A 93 -18.49 0.26 -0.62
C LYS A 93 -17.85 1.64 -0.55
N ASP A 94 -17.67 2.25 -1.72
CA ASP A 94 -17.42 3.69 -1.88
C ASP A 94 -16.38 4.21 -0.87
N GLU A 95 -16.71 5.18 -0.03
CA GLU A 95 -15.82 5.81 0.96
C GLU A 95 -15.32 4.89 2.09
N LEU A 96 -15.64 3.59 2.07
CA LEU A 96 -15.14 2.61 3.01
C LEU A 96 -14.05 1.71 2.42
N ASP A 97 -13.73 1.90 1.14
CA ASP A 97 -12.76 1.06 0.45
C ASP A 97 -11.33 1.31 0.91
N SER A 98 -10.59 0.22 0.98
CA SER A 98 -9.15 0.22 1.13
C SER A 98 -8.51 -0.30 -0.15
N GLY A 99 -7.41 0.31 -0.56
CA GLY A 99 -6.71 0.00 -1.79
C GLY A 99 -5.20 0.00 -1.61
N ILE A 100 -4.51 -0.84 -2.36
CA ILE A 100 -3.05 -0.91 -2.37
C ILE A 100 -2.53 -0.89 -3.80
N ASP A 101 -1.61 0.03 -4.09
CA ASP A 101 -0.89 0.10 -5.36
C ASP A 101 0.61 -0.10 -5.12
N TYR A 102 1.27 -0.79 -6.05
CA TYR A 102 2.71 -1.09 -5.98
C TYR A 102 3.39 -0.78 -7.31
N PHE A 103 4.30 0.19 -7.29
CA PHE A 103 5.02 0.65 -8.47
C PHE A 103 6.53 0.49 -8.27
N LYS A 104 7.21 0.13 -9.35
CA LYS A 104 8.65 0.34 -9.54
C LYS A 104 8.88 1.71 -10.19
N SER A 105 9.95 2.39 -9.82
CA SER A 105 10.38 3.63 -10.46
C SER A 105 10.74 3.41 -11.95
N SER A 106 10.26 4.27 -12.85
CA SER A 106 10.70 4.37 -14.25
C SER A 106 12.04 5.08 -14.43
N THR A 107 12.54 5.78 -13.41
CA THR A 107 13.71 6.64 -13.54
C THR A 107 15.02 5.84 -13.41
N SER A 108 16.14 6.43 -13.83
CA SER A 108 17.49 5.82 -13.86
C SER A 108 18.01 5.27 -12.52
N ARG A 109 17.31 5.50 -11.41
CA ARG A 109 17.52 4.81 -10.13
C ARG A 109 16.81 3.46 -10.17
N SER A 110 17.48 2.45 -10.72
CA SER A 110 16.87 1.24 -11.31
C SER A 110 16.03 0.34 -10.40
N ASN A 111 15.88 0.66 -9.12
CA ASN A 111 15.43 -0.27 -8.08
C ASN A 111 14.51 0.34 -7.00
N TRP A 112 14.04 1.58 -7.19
CA TRP A 112 13.12 2.21 -6.23
C TRP A 112 11.70 1.67 -6.37
N VAL A 113 11.06 1.43 -5.22
CA VAL A 113 9.64 1.09 -5.10
C VAL A 113 8.87 2.28 -4.57
N TRP A 114 7.66 2.43 -5.07
CA TRP A 114 6.63 3.26 -4.48
C TRP A 114 5.41 2.40 -4.16
N LEU A 115 5.20 2.18 -2.87
CA LEU A 115 4.05 1.47 -2.32
C LEU A 115 3.06 2.49 -1.75
N ILE A 116 1.80 2.38 -2.13
CA ILE A 116 0.72 3.24 -1.65
C ILE A 116 -0.32 2.38 -0.97
N LEU A 117 -0.57 2.63 0.31
CA LEU A 117 -1.68 2.03 1.05
C LEU A 117 -2.72 3.12 1.30
N ASN A 118 -3.93 2.97 0.78
CA ASN A 118 -5.08 3.81 1.12
C ASN A 118 -6.01 2.98 2.00
N LEU A 119 -6.08 3.28 3.28
CA LEU A 119 -6.82 2.47 4.26
C LEU A 119 -7.98 3.28 4.84
N ALA A 120 -9.18 2.72 4.82
CA ALA A 120 -10.33 3.23 5.56
C ALA A 120 -10.38 2.55 6.93
N ALA A 121 -10.28 3.34 7.99
CA ALA A 121 -10.34 2.85 9.37
C ALA A 121 -11.54 3.47 10.11
N ASP A 122 -12.24 2.65 10.91
CA ASP A 122 -13.18 3.19 11.89
C ASP A 122 -12.39 3.93 12.97
N THR A 123 -12.68 5.22 13.13
CA THR A 123 -12.07 6.07 14.15
C THR A 123 -12.23 5.52 15.57
N SER A 124 -13.32 4.79 15.86
CA SER A 124 -13.55 4.18 17.17
C SER A 124 -12.60 3.00 17.47
N GLN A 125 -12.08 2.37 16.42
CA GLN A 125 -11.17 1.22 16.50
C GLN A 125 -9.70 1.61 16.29
N LEU A 126 -9.42 2.89 16.01
CA LEU A 126 -8.08 3.33 15.71
C LEU A 126 -7.17 3.24 16.94
N ASN A 127 -6.12 2.45 16.82
CA ASN A 127 -5.14 2.24 17.87
C ASN A 127 -3.76 2.74 17.42
N LEU A 128 -3.23 3.75 18.12
CA LEU A 128 -1.95 4.37 17.77
C LEU A 128 -0.78 3.38 17.88
N SER A 129 -0.78 2.46 18.84
CA SER A 129 0.27 1.44 18.95
C SER A 129 0.30 0.57 17.71
N ARG A 130 -0.86 0.08 17.26
CA ARG A 130 -0.95 -0.75 16.05
C ARG A 130 -0.54 0.01 14.78
N LEU A 131 -0.86 1.31 14.70
CA LEU A 131 -0.38 2.18 13.63
C LEU A 131 1.15 2.27 13.62
N ILE A 132 1.75 2.52 14.79
CA ILE A 132 3.20 2.57 14.98
C ILE A 132 3.83 1.21 14.61
N ASP A 133 3.22 0.10 14.98
CA ASP A 133 3.73 -1.23 14.67
C ASP A 133 3.69 -1.53 13.17
N LEU A 134 2.64 -1.09 12.45
CA LEU A 134 2.60 -1.16 10.99
C LEU A 134 3.70 -0.29 10.36
N VAL A 135 3.92 0.94 10.84
CA VAL A 135 5.01 1.81 10.36
C VAL A 135 6.36 1.17 10.63
N LYS A 136 6.59 0.61 11.82
CA LYS A 136 7.82 -0.11 12.17
C LYS A 136 8.05 -1.30 11.26
N TYR A 137 7.04 -2.13 11.04
CA TYR A 137 7.12 -3.26 10.11
C TYR A 137 7.56 -2.79 8.73
N LEU A 138 6.91 -1.75 8.18
CA LEU A 138 7.27 -1.18 6.88
C LEU A 138 8.70 -0.64 6.87
N ALA A 139 9.15 -0.04 7.98
CA ALA A 139 10.47 0.55 8.12
C ALA A 139 11.60 -0.47 8.25
N THR A 140 11.38 -1.59 8.94
CA THR A 140 12.43 -2.57 9.24
C THR A 140 12.52 -3.71 8.23
N SER A 141 11.53 -3.86 7.34
CA SER A 141 11.48 -4.92 6.31
C SER A 141 11.99 -4.46 4.93
N ARG A 142 12.52 -3.23 4.82
CA ARG A 142 12.88 -2.59 3.55
C ARG A 142 14.20 -1.84 3.67
N ASP A 143 14.93 -1.71 2.56
CA ASP A 143 16.18 -0.96 2.53
C ASP A 143 15.89 0.54 2.38
N PHE A 144 16.41 1.34 3.33
CA PHE A 144 16.31 2.81 3.35
C PHE A 144 14.91 3.39 3.07
N PRO A 145 13.85 2.97 3.80
CA PRO A 145 12.50 3.41 3.51
C PRO A 145 12.23 4.84 4.00
N TYR A 146 11.49 5.58 3.19
CA TYR A 146 10.84 6.83 3.54
C TYR A 146 9.34 6.56 3.60
N ILE A 147 8.71 6.81 4.75
CA ILE A 147 7.28 6.52 4.95
C ILE A 147 6.60 7.80 5.39
N GLN A 148 5.67 8.28 4.59
CA GLN A 148 4.76 9.35 4.98
C GLN A 148 3.39 8.75 5.25
N VAL A 149 2.80 9.10 6.39
CA VAL A 149 1.43 8.76 6.76
C VAL A 149 0.63 10.04 6.77
N GLU A 150 -0.43 10.12 5.98
CA GLU A 150 -1.32 11.28 5.93
C GLU A 150 -2.78 10.85 6.11
N THR A 151 -3.64 11.79 6.52
CA THR A 151 -5.07 11.50 6.72
C THR A 151 -5.95 12.39 5.88
N ASN A 152 -7.10 11.86 5.45
CA ASN A 152 -8.19 12.60 4.82
C ASN A 152 -7.76 13.50 3.64
N GLY A 153 -6.76 13.03 2.88
CA GLY A 153 -6.19 13.75 1.73
C GLY A 153 -5.46 15.03 2.09
N TYR A 154 -4.72 15.08 3.21
CA TYR A 154 -3.97 16.25 3.68
C TYR A 154 -3.20 16.96 2.55
N THR A 155 -2.32 16.24 1.85
CA THR A 155 -1.51 16.80 0.76
C THR A 155 -2.36 17.10 -0.49
N LEU A 156 -3.36 16.26 -0.78
CA LEU A 156 -4.28 16.46 -1.91
C LEU A 156 -5.07 17.79 -1.77
N LYS A 157 -5.38 18.18 -0.54
CA LYS A 157 -6.08 19.43 -0.20
C LYS A 157 -5.14 20.63 -0.05
N GLY A 158 -3.85 20.49 -0.38
CA GLY A 158 -2.88 21.59 -0.34
C GLY A 158 -2.54 22.09 1.06
N LYS A 159 -2.69 21.26 2.10
CA LYS A 159 -2.44 21.66 3.50
C LYS A 159 -0.96 21.64 3.90
N GLN A 160 -0.08 21.13 3.04
CA GLN A 160 1.36 21.11 3.25
C GLN A 160 1.99 22.51 3.12
N VAL A 161 2.99 22.78 3.95
CA VAL A 161 3.75 24.06 3.90
C VAL A 161 4.57 24.17 2.61
N PHE A 162 5.20 23.06 2.21
CA PHE A 162 6.06 23.00 1.03
C PHE A 162 5.41 22.08 -0.02
N PRO A 163 4.92 22.61 -1.14
CA PRO A 163 4.23 21.81 -2.16
C PRO A 163 5.18 20.91 -2.96
N ASP A 164 6.47 21.22 -2.95
CA ASP A 164 7.55 20.55 -3.67
C ASP A 164 8.31 19.51 -2.82
N ARG A 165 7.97 19.37 -1.53
CA ARG A 165 8.64 18.45 -0.59
C ARG A 165 7.67 17.43 -0.03
N LEU A 166 8.21 16.29 0.41
CA LEU A 166 7.44 15.32 1.20
C LEU A 166 7.03 15.98 2.52
N SER A 167 5.72 16.10 2.75
CA SER A 167 5.17 16.70 3.96
C SER A 167 5.20 15.70 5.13
N VAL A 168 5.13 16.18 6.37
CA VAL A 168 5.02 15.27 7.52
C VAL A 168 3.65 14.57 7.56
N GLY A 169 2.58 15.27 7.18
CA GLY A 169 1.23 14.75 7.31
C GLY A 169 0.90 14.46 8.78
N TRP A 170 0.56 13.22 9.08
CA TRP A 170 0.36 12.73 10.45
C TRP A 170 1.65 12.12 11.03
N MET A 171 2.41 11.36 10.23
CA MET A 171 3.70 10.79 10.64
C MET A 171 4.67 10.77 9.46
N LEU A 172 5.95 10.96 9.74
CA LEU A 172 7.03 10.80 8.77
C LEU A 172 8.16 9.96 9.38
N TYR A 173 8.52 8.89 8.69
CA TYR A 173 9.73 8.12 8.95
C TYR A 173 10.76 8.41 7.87
N GLN A 174 12.01 8.63 8.30
CA GLN A 174 13.17 8.75 7.43
C GLN A 174 14.26 7.80 7.97
N PRO A 175 15.09 7.19 7.11
CA PRO A 175 16.13 6.26 7.54
C PRO A 175 17.37 7.01 8.04
N ARG A 176 17.19 7.90 9.02
CA ARG A 176 18.26 8.70 9.64
C ARG A 176 17.84 9.12 11.06
N ILE A 177 18.84 9.43 11.88
CA ILE A 177 18.62 10.09 13.17
C ILE A 177 18.22 11.55 12.90
N ILE A 178 17.23 12.04 13.66
CA ILE A 178 16.78 13.42 13.65
C ILE A 178 17.14 13.99 15.01
N ASP A 179 17.93 15.07 15.02
CA ASP A 179 18.35 15.80 16.22
C ASP A 179 17.34 16.90 16.60
#